data_AF-A0A1S1N014-F1
#
_entry.id   AF-A0A1S1N014-F1
#
_cell.length_a   1.000
_cell.length_b   1.000
_cell.length_c   1.000
_cell.angle_alpha   90.00
_cell.angle_beta   90.00
_cell.angle_gamma   90.00
#
_symmetry.space_group_name_H-M   'P 1'
#
loop_
_entity.id
_entity.type
_entity.pdbx_description
1 polymer ?
#
loop_
_entity_poly.entity_id
_entity_poly.type
_entity_poly.pdbx_seq_one_letter_code
_entity_poly.pdbx_strand_id
1 'polypeptide(L)'
;MHPVELTFYKLVSKEIELSDFENWVYTETTLEQTLNSDDYLEIISINYKTPSGLYEAQKVLSKYFSMGKYYEWSIRNILHKIIAKPDDVHKYIEQCYDLYCEGFGFMDNLGLGYGLGLTCPDGFNDKVEEFYPHITEEAERVLLWLDTGKIIITGHSGEYQGIEYDDNRSPKEKEPTGYKIQKSKKWWQFWL
;
A
#
# COMPACT_ATOMS: atom_id res chain seq x y z
N MET A 1 12.81 10.44 3.65
CA MET A 1 11.70 10.26 4.61
C MET A 1 12.25 10.52 6.00
N HIS A 2 11.52 11.27 6.84
CA HIS A 2 11.97 11.56 8.21
C HIS A 2 11.95 10.25 9.06
N PRO A 3 12.87 10.02 10.02
CA PRO A 3 12.90 8.78 10.80
C PRO A 3 11.60 8.49 11.59
N VAL A 4 11.01 9.53 12.19
CA VAL A 4 9.72 9.45 12.90
C VAL A 4 8.58 9.10 11.93
N GLU A 5 8.58 9.70 10.73
CA GLU A 5 7.60 9.45 9.66
C GLU A 5 7.68 7.99 9.18
N LEU A 6 8.90 7.48 8.95
CA LEU A 6 9.11 6.09 8.54
C LEU A 6 8.65 5.10 9.61
N THR A 7 8.93 5.37 10.89
CA THR A 7 8.54 4.48 11.99
C THR A 7 7.02 4.44 12.13
N PHE A 8 6.35 5.59 11.99
CA PHE A 8 4.90 5.65 11.91
C PHE A 8 4.35 4.82 10.74
N TYR A 9 4.92 4.92 9.54
CA TYR A 9 4.47 4.15 8.38
C TYR A 9 4.65 2.64 8.56
N LYS A 10 5.74 2.22 9.20
CA LYS A 10 5.95 0.82 9.58
C LYS A 10 4.91 0.31 10.57
N LEU A 11 4.50 1.14 11.53
CA LEU A 11 3.42 0.78 12.46
C LEU A 11 2.10 0.60 11.70
N VAL A 12 1.74 1.55 10.83
CA VAL A 12 0.48 1.50 10.06
C VAL A 12 0.44 0.29 9.12
N SER A 13 1.56 -0.03 8.48
CA SER A 13 1.70 -1.21 7.61
C SER A 13 1.87 -2.53 8.37
N LYS A 14 1.90 -2.50 9.71
CA LYS A 14 2.14 -3.66 10.60
C LYS A 14 3.49 -4.36 10.36
N GLU A 15 4.48 -3.63 9.85
CA GLU A 15 5.87 -4.11 9.77
C GLU A 15 6.55 -4.13 11.14
N ILE A 16 6.02 -3.38 12.11
CA ILE A 16 6.42 -3.42 13.52
C ILE A 16 5.20 -3.64 14.40
N GLU A 17 5.40 -4.35 15.50
CA GLU A 17 4.35 -4.59 16.49
C GLU A 17 4.09 -3.33 17.32
N LEU A 18 2.87 -3.20 17.86
CA LEU A 18 2.49 -2.05 18.67
C LEU A 18 3.37 -1.91 19.93
N SER A 19 3.84 -3.03 20.49
CA SER A 19 4.79 -3.04 21.62
C SER A 19 6.19 -2.54 21.24
N ASP A 20 6.64 -2.81 20.02
CA ASP A 20 7.93 -2.31 19.54
C ASP A 20 7.86 -0.80 19.31
N PHE A 21 6.71 -0.33 18.81
CA PHE A 21 6.43 1.09 18.69
C PHE A 21 6.34 1.79 20.05
N GLU A 22 5.70 1.19 21.07
CA GLU A 22 5.67 1.70 22.45
C GLU A 22 7.10 1.90 22.99
N ASN A 23 7.96 0.88 22.85
CA ASN A 23 9.35 0.97 23.27
C ASN A 23 10.11 2.07 22.53
N TRP A 24 9.86 2.23 21.23
CA TRP A 24 10.46 3.29 20.43
C TRP A 24 10.00 4.69 20.90
N VAL A 25 8.70 4.88 21.19
CA VAL A 25 8.17 6.15 21.72
C VAL A 25 8.90 6.57 22.99
N TYR A 26 9.19 5.62 23.89
CA TYR A 26 9.88 5.91 25.15
C TYR A 26 11.39 6.12 25.04
N THR A 27 12.00 5.80 23.90
CA THR A 27 13.45 5.89 23.70
C THR A 27 13.86 6.95 22.67
N GLU A 28 12.95 7.37 21.80
CA GLU A 28 13.24 8.32 20.72
C GLU A 28 13.17 9.78 21.18
N THR A 29 14.33 10.45 21.15
CA THR A 29 14.44 11.85 21.56
C THR A 29 13.97 12.86 20.51
N THR A 30 13.91 12.47 19.22
CA THR A 30 13.49 13.37 18.14
C THR A 30 11.96 13.51 18.03
N LEU A 31 11.20 12.65 18.71
CA LEU A 31 9.74 12.67 18.71
C LEU A 31 9.19 13.97 19.34
N GLU A 32 9.74 14.37 20.49
CA GLU A 32 9.39 15.62 21.18
C GLU A 32 9.71 16.88 20.34
N GLN A 33 10.71 16.80 19.47
CA GLN A 33 11.08 17.89 18.56
C GLN A 33 10.17 17.98 17.33
N THR A 34 9.52 16.86 16.97
CA THR A 34 8.67 16.75 15.78
C THR A 34 7.23 17.14 16.07
N LEU A 35 6.74 16.79 17.27
CA LEU A 35 5.38 17.04 17.72
C LEU A 35 5.31 18.32 18.55
N ASN A 36 4.13 18.94 18.63
CA ASN A 36 3.88 19.93 19.68
C ASN A 36 3.77 19.24 21.05
N SER A 37 3.89 20.01 22.13
CA SER A 37 3.90 19.48 23.49
C SER A 37 2.65 18.68 23.85
N ASP A 38 1.47 19.13 23.41
CA ASP A 38 0.20 18.48 23.77
C ASP A 38 0.06 17.12 23.06
N ASP A 39 0.37 17.07 21.76
CA ASP A 39 0.33 15.84 20.96
C ASP A 39 1.43 14.85 21.38
N TYR A 40 2.61 15.35 21.78
CA TYR A 40 3.66 14.50 22.36
C TYR A 40 3.20 13.84 23.66
N LEU A 41 2.60 14.62 24.57
CA LEU A 41 2.04 14.10 25.82
C LEU A 41 0.90 13.11 25.57
N GLU A 42 0.07 13.33 24.54
CA GLU A 42 -0.96 12.39 24.12
C GLU A 42 -0.33 11.05 23.69
N ILE A 43 0.68 11.08 22.81
CA ILE A 43 1.38 9.88 22.31
C ILE A 43 1.99 9.04 23.43
N ILE A 44 2.70 9.65 24.39
CA ILE A 44 3.33 8.89 25.48
C ILE A 44 2.32 8.33 26.48
N SER A 45 1.10 8.90 26.52
CA SER A 45 0.03 8.53 27.45
C SER A 45 -0.90 7.42 26.91
N ILE A 46 -0.76 7.05 25.64
CA ILE A 46 -1.54 5.98 25.02
C ILE A 46 -1.29 4.66 25.74
N ASN A 47 -2.35 3.89 25.97
CA ASN A 47 -2.23 2.52 26.46
C ASN A 47 -2.02 1.56 25.28
N TYR A 48 -0.77 1.35 24.88
CA TYR A 48 -0.39 0.49 23.75
C TYR A 48 -0.71 -1.01 23.93
N LYS A 49 -1.16 -1.42 25.12
CA LYS A 49 -1.56 -2.81 25.40
C LYS A 49 -2.99 -3.10 24.97
N THR A 50 -3.77 -2.09 24.57
CA THR A 50 -5.13 -2.27 24.08
C THR A 50 -5.17 -2.30 22.55
N PRO A 51 -6.16 -2.98 21.94
CA PRO A 51 -6.37 -2.91 20.49
C PRO A 51 -6.63 -1.48 19.98
N SER A 52 -7.13 -0.58 20.83
CA SER A 52 -7.37 0.83 20.47
C SER A 52 -6.09 1.66 20.38
N GLY A 53 -4.99 1.23 21.00
CA GLY A 53 -3.74 2.00 21.02
C GLY A 53 -3.19 2.32 19.64
N LEU A 54 -3.36 1.41 18.66
CA LEU A 54 -3.00 1.67 17.26
C LEU A 54 -3.81 2.82 16.67
N TYR A 55 -5.13 2.81 16.86
CA TYR A 55 -6.02 3.85 16.35
C TYR A 55 -5.72 5.20 17.00
N GLU A 56 -5.48 5.22 18.30
CA GLU A 56 -5.11 6.44 19.04
C GLU A 56 -3.79 7.03 18.53
N ALA A 57 -2.76 6.19 18.34
CA ALA A 57 -1.48 6.63 17.79
C ALA A 57 -1.63 7.18 16.37
N GLN A 58 -2.39 6.48 15.51
CA GLN A 58 -2.68 6.95 14.14
C GLN A 58 -3.41 8.28 14.12
N LYS A 59 -4.39 8.48 15.00
CA LYS A 59 -5.17 9.72 15.09
C LYS A 59 -4.29 10.93 15.42
N VAL A 60 -3.30 10.77 16.27
CA VAL A 60 -2.39 11.87 16.64
C VAL A 60 -1.34 12.10 15.55
N LEU A 61 -0.66 11.04 15.10
CA LEU A 61 0.46 11.16 14.15
C LEU A 61 0.02 11.56 12.74
N SER A 62 -1.21 11.25 12.34
CA SER A 62 -1.78 11.70 11.04
C SER A 62 -1.96 13.23 10.95
N LYS A 63 -1.90 13.97 12.07
CA LYS A 63 -1.83 15.44 12.06
C LYS A 63 -0.50 15.95 11.48
N TYR A 64 0.57 15.16 11.57
CA TYR A 64 1.94 15.54 11.22
C TYR A 64 2.44 14.85 9.95
N PHE A 65 1.99 13.62 9.72
CA PHE A 65 2.44 12.80 8.60
C PHE A 65 1.29 12.52 7.63
N SER A 66 1.53 12.79 6.36
CA SER A 66 0.53 12.58 5.30
C SER A 66 0.27 11.09 5.11
N MET A 67 -1.01 10.70 5.10
CA MET A 67 -1.41 9.36 4.69
C MET A 67 -1.21 9.12 3.19
N GLY A 68 -1.27 10.15 2.34
CA GLY A 68 -0.95 10.02 0.92
C GLY A 68 0.49 9.55 0.69
N LYS A 69 1.44 10.14 1.42
CA LYS A 69 2.85 9.70 1.44
C LYS A 69 3.02 8.28 1.99
N TYR A 70 2.25 7.88 2.99
CA TYR A 70 2.24 6.51 3.49
C TYR A 70 1.85 5.53 2.38
N TYR A 71 0.73 5.78 1.70
CA TYR A 71 0.25 4.90 0.63
C TYR A 71 1.24 4.84 -0.53
N GLU A 72 1.82 5.98 -0.93
CA GLU A 72 2.87 5.98 -1.95
C GLU A 72 4.07 5.14 -1.53
N TRP A 73 4.55 5.30 -0.30
CA TRP A 73 5.66 4.50 0.23
C TRP A 73 5.33 3.00 0.26
N SER A 74 4.13 2.65 0.74
CA SER A 74 3.67 1.26 0.84
C SER A 74 3.57 0.60 -0.53
N ILE A 75 2.92 1.26 -1.49
CA ILE A 75 2.80 0.79 -2.88
C ILE A 75 4.19 0.61 -3.49
N ARG A 76 5.09 1.58 -3.36
CA ARG A 76 6.47 1.46 -3.86
C ARG A 76 7.21 0.27 -3.25
N ASN A 77 7.04 0.01 -1.95
CA ASN A 77 7.65 -1.14 -1.28
C ASN A 77 7.15 -2.45 -1.90
N ILE A 78 5.83 -2.60 -2.07
CA ILE A 78 5.20 -3.76 -2.71
C ILE A 78 5.74 -3.97 -4.13
N LEU A 79 5.78 -2.91 -4.96
CA LEU A 79 6.26 -2.99 -6.34
C LEU A 79 7.74 -3.40 -6.41
N HIS A 80 8.60 -2.84 -5.55
CA HIS A 80 9.99 -3.25 -5.49
C HIS A 80 10.16 -4.71 -5.04
N LYS A 81 9.31 -5.22 -4.14
CA LYS A 81 9.32 -6.64 -3.77
C LYS A 81 8.93 -7.53 -4.93
N ILE A 82 7.93 -7.14 -5.72
CA ILE A 82 7.56 -7.86 -6.96
C ILE A 82 8.74 -7.88 -7.94
N ILE A 83 9.41 -6.75 -8.15
CA ILE A 83 10.58 -6.67 -9.05
C ILE A 83 11.75 -7.52 -8.52
N ALA A 84 12.03 -7.48 -7.23
CA ALA A 84 13.12 -8.22 -6.60
C ALA A 84 12.86 -9.74 -6.52
N LYS A 85 11.58 -10.14 -6.56
CA LYS A 85 11.11 -11.53 -6.55
C LYS A 85 11.69 -12.37 -5.39
N PRO A 86 11.40 -12.04 -4.12
CA PRO A 86 11.73 -12.90 -2.99
C PRO A 86 10.90 -14.19 -2.98
N ASP A 87 11.26 -15.16 -2.15
CA ASP A 87 10.56 -16.45 -2.05
C ASP A 87 9.06 -16.32 -1.73
N ASP A 88 8.67 -15.27 -1.00
CA ASP A 88 7.28 -14.99 -0.62
C ASP A 88 6.60 -13.96 -1.52
N VAL A 89 7.08 -13.80 -2.77
CA VAL A 89 6.57 -12.78 -3.70
C VAL A 89 5.06 -12.85 -3.96
N HIS A 90 4.46 -14.03 -3.87
CA HIS A 90 3.02 -14.24 -4.02
C HIS A 90 2.20 -13.31 -3.11
N LYS A 91 2.64 -13.09 -1.87
CA LYS A 91 1.95 -12.21 -0.90
C LYS A 91 1.89 -10.76 -1.37
N TYR A 92 2.96 -10.28 -2.00
CA TYR A 92 3.02 -8.90 -2.51
C TYR A 92 2.19 -8.74 -3.79
N ILE A 93 2.09 -9.79 -4.60
CA ILE A 93 1.22 -9.82 -5.78
C ILE A 93 -0.26 -9.84 -5.35
N GLU A 94 -0.61 -10.61 -4.31
CA GLU A 94 -1.94 -10.61 -3.69
C GLU A 94 -2.32 -9.23 -3.16
N GLN A 95 -1.41 -8.53 -2.47
CA GLN A 95 -1.65 -7.17 -1.96
C GLN A 95 -2.00 -6.16 -3.06
N CYS A 96 -1.59 -6.39 -4.31
CA CYS A 96 -2.01 -5.53 -5.42
C CYS A 96 -3.52 -5.62 -5.68
N TYR A 97 -4.14 -6.77 -5.41
CA TYR A 97 -5.60 -6.92 -5.49
C TYR A 97 -6.29 -6.17 -4.36
N ASP A 98 -5.76 -6.25 -3.14
CA ASP A 98 -6.28 -5.51 -1.99
C ASP A 98 -6.24 -4.00 -2.25
N LEU A 99 -5.10 -3.48 -2.73
CA LEU A 99 -4.95 -2.08 -3.12
C LEU A 99 -5.96 -1.66 -4.21
N TYR A 100 -6.19 -2.51 -5.21
CA TYR A 100 -7.22 -2.24 -6.21
C TYR A 100 -8.62 -2.13 -5.57
N CYS A 101 -8.96 -3.06 -4.67
CA CYS A 101 -10.22 -3.06 -3.92
C CYS A 101 -10.37 -1.85 -2.98
N GLU A 102 -9.27 -1.34 -2.43
CA GLU A 102 -9.22 -0.12 -1.60
C GLU A 102 -9.43 1.18 -2.41
N GLY A 103 -9.49 1.09 -3.74
CA GLY A 103 -9.82 2.20 -4.63
C GLY A 103 -8.65 2.71 -5.47
N PHE A 104 -7.45 2.13 -5.36
CA PHE A 104 -6.31 2.47 -6.21
C PHE A 104 -6.50 1.92 -7.64
N GLY A 105 -7.43 2.48 -8.40
CA GLY A 105 -7.80 2.02 -9.74
C GLY A 105 -6.64 1.95 -10.74
N PHE A 106 -5.55 2.72 -10.55
CA PHE A 106 -4.35 2.59 -11.37
C PHE A 106 -3.61 1.25 -11.17
N MET A 107 -3.92 0.51 -10.10
CA MET A 107 -3.39 -0.84 -9.82
C MET A 107 -4.11 -1.93 -10.61
N ASP A 108 -5.17 -1.63 -11.38
CA ASP A 108 -6.00 -2.60 -12.11
C ASP A 108 -5.22 -3.74 -12.80
N ASN A 109 -4.20 -3.40 -13.62
CA ASN A 109 -3.39 -4.44 -14.29
C ASN A 109 -2.70 -5.38 -13.30
N LEU A 110 -2.15 -4.87 -12.19
CA LEU A 110 -1.47 -5.67 -11.18
C LEU A 110 -2.47 -6.44 -10.30
N GLY A 111 -3.48 -5.74 -9.80
CA GLY A 111 -4.46 -6.29 -8.88
C GLY A 111 -5.38 -7.33 -9.51
N LEU A 112 -6.01 -7.01 -10.64
CA LEU A 112 -6.93 -7.94 -11.30
C LEU A 112 -6.24 -8.83 -12.34
N GLY A 113 -5.18 -8.35 -12.99
CA GLY A 113 -4.45 -9.14 -13.98
C GLY A 113 -3.57 -10.24 -13.36
N TYR A 114 -3.02 -10.01 -12.16
CA TYR A 114 -2.12 -10.96 -11.50
C TYR A 114 -2.56 -11.32 -10.07
N GLY A 115 -2.93 -10.33 -9.24
CA GLY A 115 -3.27 -10.52 -7.82
C GLY A 115 -4.51 -11.38 -7.57
N LEU A 116 -5.60 -11.12 -8.30
CA LEU A 116 -6.87 -11.83 -8.14
C LEU A 116 -6.70 -13.36 -8.27
N GLY A 117 -5.87 -13.80 -9.23
CA GLY A 117 -5.63 -15.23 -9.46
C GLY A 117 -5.01 -15.96 -8.26
N LEU A 118 -4.27 -15.24 -7.40
CA LEU A 118 -3.63 -15.81 -6.22
C LEU A 118 -4.55 -15.83 -4.99
N THR A 119 -5.51 -14.90 -4.91
CA THR A 119 -6.48 -14.82 -3.79
C THR A 119 -7.53 -15.94 -3.79
N CYS A 120 -7.62 -16.73 -4.85
CA CYS A 120 -8.57 -17.85 -4.95
C CYS A 120 -7.91 -19.19 -4.54
N PRO A 121 -8.44 -19.89 -3.52
CA PRO A 121 -7.81 -21.08 -2.92
C PRO A 121 -7.71 -22.33 -3.81
N ASP A 122 -8.34 -22.36 -4.98
CA ASP A 122 -8.53 -23.60 -5.76
C ASP A 122 -7.38 -23.94 -6.75
N GLY A 123 -6.14 -23.49 -6.48
CA GLY A 123 -4.94 -24.11 -7.09
C GLY A 123 -4.01 -23.22 -7.90
N PHE A 124 -3.65 -22.04 -7.40
CA PHE A 124 -2.78 -21.09 -8.12
C PHE A 124 -1.38 -20.85 -7.53
N ASN A 125 -1.02 -21.54 -6.43
CA ASN A 125 0.29 -21.34 -5.79
C ASN A 125 1.48 -21.72 -6.70
N ASP A 126 1.24 -22.44 -7.81
CA ASP A 126 2.27 -22.89 -8.75
C ASP A 126 2.45 -22.01 -10.01
N LYS A 127 1.73 -20.89 -10.15
CA LYS A 127 1.72 -20.07 -11.38
C LYS A 127 2.40 -18.72 -11.30
N VAL A 128 2.94 -18.35 -10.15
CA VAL A 128 3.65 -17.07 -9.97
C VAL A 128 4.79 -16.92 -10.98
N GLU A 129 5.48 -18.02 -11.29
CA GLU A 129 6.54 -18.03 -12.30
C GLU A 129 6.07 -17.63 -13.71
N GLU A 130 4.83 -17.98 -14.08
CA GLU A 130 4.25 -17.65 -15.40
C GLU A 130 3.97 -16.15 -15.56
N PHE A 131 3.90 -15.41 -14.45
CA PHE A 131 3.67 -13.96 -14.47
C PHE A 131 4.93 -13.19 -14.91
N TYR A 132 6.11 -13.79 -14.72
CA TYR A 132 7.37 -13.16 -15.08
C TYR A 132 7.71 -13.41 -16.56
N PRO A 133 8.29 -12.44 -17.27
CA PRO A 133 8.74 -11.12 -16.78
C PRO A 133 7.66 -10.01 -16.82
N HIS A 134 6.48 -10.28 -17.37
CA HIS A 134 5.46 -9.25 -17.66
C HIS A 134 4.99 -8.47 -16.42
N ILE A 135 4.87 -9.13 -15.27
CA ILE A 135 4.49 -8.46 -14.01
C ILE A 135 5.54 -7.42 -13.58
N THR A 136 6.82 -7.65 -13.87
CA THR A 136 7.91 -6.69 -13.61
C THR A 136 7.70 -5.44 -14.45
N GLU A 137 7.35 -5.58 -15.74
CA GLU A 137 7.09 -4.45 -16.63
C GLU A 137 5.89 -3.60 -16.18
N GLU A 138 4.83 -4.25 -15.66
CA GLU A 138 3.70 -3.54 -15.08
C GLU A 138 4.07 -2.84 -13.78
N ALA A 139 4.86 -3.47 -12.91
CA ALA A 139 5.32 -2.87 -11.67
C ALA A 139 6.22 -1.64 -11.92
N GLU A 140 7.17 -1.74 -12.85
CA GLU A 140 8.01 -0.63 -13.28
C GLU A 140 7.20 0.51 -13.90
N ARG A 141 6.12 0.19 -14.63
CA ARG A 141 5.23 1.20 -15.21
C ARG A 141 4.47 1.97 -14.13
N VAL A 142 3.98 1.30 -13.09
CA VAL A 142 3.33 1.97 -11.96
C VAL A 142 4.34 2.85 -11.22
N LEU A 143 5.56 2.36 -10.97
CA LEU A 143 6.64 3.18 -10.39
C LEU A 143 6.91 4.44 -11.21
N LEU A 144 6.99 4.30 -12.54
CA LEU A 144 7.15 5.45 -13.45
C LEU A 144 6.00 6.45 -13.33
N TRP A 145 4.76 5.98 -13.16
CA TRP A 145 3.61 6.89 -12.98
C TRP A 145 3.71 7.70 -11.69
N LEU A 146 4.19 7.08 -10.60
CA LEU A 146 4.45 7.77 -9.34
C LEU A 146 5.61 8.76 -9.48
N ASP A 147 6.72 8.34 -10.10
CA ASP A 147 7.92 9.17 -10.29
C ASP A 147 7.68 10.40 -11.17
N THR A 148 6.79 10.28 -12.16
CA THR A 148 6.48 11.36 -13.10
C THR A 148 5.30 12.23 -12.66
N GLY A 149 4.69 11.95 -11.50
CA GLY A 149 3.50 12.66 -11.02
C GLY A 149 2.26 12.44 -11.89
N LYS A 150 2.25 11.37 -12.69
CA LYS A 150 1.04 10.94 -13.42
C LYS A 150 0.00 10.37 -12.48
N ILE A 151 0.44 9.75 -11.39
CA ILE A 151 -0.36 9.39 -10.24
C ILE A 151 0.19 10.17 -9.04
N ILE A 152 -0.67 10.92 -8.36
CA ILE A 152 -0.32 11.65 -7.13
C ILE A 152 -1.30 11.24 -6.05
N ILE A 153 -0.84 10.52 -5.03
CA ILE A 153 -1.71 10.05 -3.96
C ILE A 153 -1.86 11.15 -2.92
N THR A 154 -3.07 11.68 -2.77
CA THR A 154 -3.37 12.82 -1.90
C THR A 154 -3.79 12.38 -0.50
N GLY A 155 -4.23 11.12 -0.35
CA GLY A 155 -4.58 10.52 0.93
C GLY A 155 -6.09 10.53 1.15
N HIS A 156 -6.57 11.11 2.24
CA HIS A 156 -8.00 11.18 2.51
C HIS A 156 -8.40 12.57 3.00
N SER A 157 -9.38 13.21 2.34
CA SER A 157 -9.88 14.54 2.71
C SER A 157 -10.85 14.54 3.89
N GLY A 158 -11.35 13.38 4.30
CA GLY A 158 -12.36 13.23 5.35
C GLY A 158 -13.81 13.19 4.84
N GLU A 159 -14.06 13.55 3.59
CA GLU A 159 -15.42 13.57 3.01
C GLU A 159 -15.82 12.23 2.36
N TYR A 160 -14.85 11.41 1.94
CA TYR A 160 -15.10 10.25 1.08
C TYR A 160 -14.89 8.83 1.68
N GLN A 161 -14.46 8.52 2.89
CA GLN A 161 -14.02 7.15 3.31
C GLN A 161 -12.90 6.45 2.47
N GLY A 162 -12.84 6.58 1.13
CA GLY A 162 -11.83 5.97 0.27
C GLY A 162 -10.60 6.85 0.06
N ILE A 163 -9.51 6.24 -0.42
CA ILE A 163 -8.27 6.97 -0.71
C ILE A 163 -8.39 7.76 -2.01
N GLU A 164 -7.98 9.01 -1.95
CA GLU A 164 -7.95 9.96 -3.05
C GLU A 164 -6.56 10.02 -3.69
N TYR A 165 -6.56 10.14 -5.02
CA TYR A 165 -5.38 10.38 -5.83
C TYR A 165 -5.77 11.10 -7.12
N ASP A 166 -4.85 11.90 -7.65
CA ASP A 166 -4.98 12.50 -8.96
C ASP A 166 -4.41 11.57 -10.03
N ASP A 167 -5.17 11.32 -11.10
CA ASP A 167 -4.76 10.48 -12.23
C ASP A 167 -4.65 11.29 -13.54
N ASN A 168 -3.44 11.81 -13.75
CA ASN A 168 -3.04 12.63 -14.89
C ASN A 168 -2.55 11.80 -16.09
N ARG A 169 -2.71 10.48 -16.07
CA ARG A 169 -2.39 9.62 -17.22
C ARG A 169 -3.29 9.98 -18.41
N SER A 170 -2.77 9.87 -19.62
CA SER A 170 -3.58 10.02 -20.83
C SER A 170 -4.62 8.89 -20.93
N PRO A 171 -5.75 9.07 -21.66
CA PRO A 171 -6.74 8.00 -21.85
C PRO A 171 -6.14 6.69 -22.38
N LYS A 172 -5.12 6.79 -23.25
CA LYS A 172 -4.40 5.63 -23.80
C LYS A 172 -3.61 4.87 -22.73
N GLU A 173 -3.01 5.58 -21.78
CA GLU A 173 -2.26 4.97 -20.67
C GLU A 173 -3.18 4.36 -19.60
N LYS A 174 -4.45 4.77 -19.55
CA LYS A 174 -5.47 4.18 -18.69
C LYS A 174 -6.07 2.90 -19.29
N GLU A 175 -5.80 2.58 -20.56
CA GLU A 175 -6.26 1.32 -21.14
C GLU A 175 -5.58 0.12 -20.45
N PRO A 176 -6.36 -0.88 -19.99
CA PRO A 176 -5.78 -2.07 -19.40
C PRO A 176 -4.91 -2.83 -20.39
N THR A 177 -3.76 -3.32 -19.90
CA THR A 177 -2.78 -4.06 -20.70
C THR A 177 -2.76 -5.54 -20.39
N GLY A 178 -3.12 -5.94 -19.16
CA GLY A 178 -3.11 -7.34 -18.71
C GLY A 178 -4.24 -8.20 -19.28
N TYR A 179 -5.48 -7.68 -19.36
CA TYR A 179 -6.64 -8.48 -19.82
C TYR A 179 -6.62 -8.83 -21.31
N LYS A 180 -5.79 -8.16 -22.11
CA LYS A 180 -5.65 -8.50 -23.54
C LYS A 180 -4.93 -9.85 -23.74
N ILE A 181 -4.31 -10.43 -22.71
CA ILE A 181 -3.73 -11.78 -22.72
C ILE A 181 -4.81 -12.85 -22.47
N GLN A 182 -5.90 -12.53 -21.76
CA GLN A 182 -7.09 -13.41 -21.61
C GLN A 182 -8.09 -13.29 -22.76
N LYS A 183 -7.63 -13.13 -24.01
CA LYS A 183 -8.45 -13.45 -25.18
C LYS A 183 -8.64 -14.96 -25.33
N SER A 184 -9.22 -15.63 -24.33
CA SER A 184 -9.88 -16.92 -24.54
C SER A 184 -10.91 -17.31 -23.48
N LYS A 185 -10.94 -16.73 -22.27
CA LYS A 185 -12.01 -17.02 -21.30
C LYS A 185 -12.52 -15.75 -20.65
N LYS A 186 -13.79 -15.47 -20.95
CA LYS A 186 -14.50 -14.32 -20.43
C LYS A 186 -14.77 -14.54 -18.93
N TRP A 187 -14.36 -13.58 -18.11
CA TRP A 187 -14.49 -13.62 -16.65
C TRP A 187 -15.93 -13.83 -16.11
N TRP A 188 -16.97 -13.51 -16.89
CA TRP A 188 -18.38 -13.83 -16.57
C TRP A 188 -18.72 -15.34 -16.63
N GLN A 189 -17.82 -16.19 -17.13
CA GLN A 189 -18.03 -17.65 -17.17
C GLN A 189 -17.73 -18.34 -15.84
N PHE A 190 -17.18 -17.62 -14.85
CA PHE A 190 -16.92 -18.17 -13.51
C PHE A 190 -18.12 -18.05 -12.55
N TRP A 191 -19.26 -17.53 -13.02
CA TRP A 191 -20.48 -17.33 -12.23
C TRP A 191 -21.73 -18.05 -12.81
N LEU A 192 -21.52 -19.17 -13.52
CA LEU A 192 -22.60 -20.06 -14.02
C LEU A 192 -22.37 -21.51 -13.60
#